data_AF-A0A359EZN5-F1
#
_entry.id   AF-A0A359EZN5-F1
#
_cell.length_a   1.000
_cell.length_b   1.000
_cell.length_c   1.000
_cell.angle_alpha   90.00
_cell.angle_beta   90.00
_cell.angle_gamma   90.00
#
_symmetry.space_group_name_H-M   'P 1'
#
loop_
_entity.id
_entity.type
_entity.pdbx_description
1 polymer ?
#
loop_
_entity_poly.entity_id
_entity_poly.type
_entity_poly.pdbx_seq_one_letter_code
_entity_poly.pdbx_strand_id
1 'polypeptide(L)'
;MAVKDMAGGEDELESADAEPLDLTPRAAHSTSGGGKAKFAYVGLGAIVVLLGFLVANTLSKATTFFYNVDEALEKKSEIGEERVRLQGNVLEDSIDQKANGVSFRLAFHGESVQVDHSGQVPDLFQPAIPVVVVGKFNGQRFVSDQIWVKHDEKYEEDNKDRINDAETDAKDNEQAARGATTTTTEPSEESAP
;
A
#
# COMPACT_ATOMS: atom_id res chain seq x y z
N MET A 1 -116.68 -11.34 28.21
CA MET A 1 -117.06 -12.76 28.24
C MET A 1 -117.28 -13.21 26.80
N ALA A 2 -116.31 -13.94 26.24
CA ALA A 2 -116.43 -14.93 25.17
C ALA A 2 -115.04 -15.16 24.54
N VAL A 3 -114.45 -16.27 24.95
CA VAL A 3 -113.31 -16.98 24.36
C VAL A 3 -113.63 -17.44 22.95
N LYS A 4 -112.62 -17.60 22.06
CA LYS A 4 -112.47 -18.81 21.23
C LYS A 4 -111.14 -18.83 20.44
N ASP A 5 -110.27 -19.75 20.82
CA ASP A 5 -109.13 -20.28 20.06
C ASP A 5 -109.56 -21.17 18.88
N MET A 6 -108.78 -21.16 17.79
CA MET A 6 -108.43 -22.28 16.87
C MET A 6 -107.71 -21.70 15.63
N ALA A 7 -106.41 -21.91 15.40
CA ALA A 7 -105.66 -23.13 15.02
C ALA A 7 -105.55 -23.34 13.49
N GLY A 8 -104.32 -23.51 13.01
CA GLY A 8 -103.90 -23.88 11.64
C GLY A 8 -102.98 -22.81 11.03
N GLY A 9 -101.67 -22.96 10.88
CA GLY A 9 -100.84 -24.16 10.84
C GLY A 9 -100.60 -24.58 9.38
N GLU A 10 -99.90 -23.75 8.61
CA GLU A 10 -99.36 -24.10 7.30
C GLU A 10 -97.86 -23.76 7.30
N ASP A 11 -97.06 -24.81 7.30
CA ASP A 11 -95.61 -24.77 7.21
C ASP A 11 -95.21 -24.45 5.76
N GLU A 12 -94.76 -23.23 5.49
CA GLU A 12 -94.01 -22.91 4.27
C GLU A 12 -92.56 -22.61 4.66
N LEU A 13 -91.72 -23.61 4.39
CA LEU A 13 -90.27 -23.53 4.40
C LEU A 13 -89.83 -22.67 3.23
N GLU A 14 -89.34 -21.44 3.42
CA GLU A 14 -88.32 -20.93 2.49
C GLU A 14 -87.50 -19.75 3.02
N SER A 15 -86.19 -19.88 2.76
CA SER A 15 -85.15 -18.85 2.80
C SER A 15 -84.94 -18.09 4.11
N ALA A 16 -83.92 -18.52 4.85
CA ALA A 16 -83.18 -17.63 5.73
C ALA A 16 -82.70 -16.43 4.90
N ASP A 17 -83.27 -15.26 5.17
CA ASP A 17 -82.76 -13.96 4.75
C ASP A 17 -81.35 -13.78 5.34
N ALA A 18 -80.34 -14.21 4.60
CA ALA A 18 -78.96 -13.85 4.88
C ALA A 18 -78.83 -12.35 4.63
N GLU A 19 -78.66 -11.56 5.69
CA GLU A 19 -78.22 -10.17 5.55
C GLU A 19 -77.02 -10.15 4.60
N PRO A 20 -77.01 -9.28 3.57
CA PRO A 20 -75.93 -9.26 2.61
C PRO A 20 -74.63 -9.01 3.36
N LEU A 21 -73.75 -10.02 3.40
CA LEU A 21 -72.44 -9.91 4.03
C LEU A 21 -71.74 -8.70 3.42
N ASP A 22 -71.37 -7.75 4.27
CA ASP A 22 -70.72 -6.51 3.85
C ASP A 22 -69.36 -6.84 3.24
N LEU A 23 -69.33 -6.87 1.90
CA LEU A 23 -68.14 -7.12 1.09
C LEU A 23 -67.40 -5.83 0.74
N THR A 24 -67.63 -4.74 1.47
CA THR A 24 -66.81 -3.54 1.26
C THR A 24 -65.33 -3.90 1.48
N PRO A 25 -64.45 -3.67 0.49
CA PRO A 25 -63.05 -3.99 0.64
C PRO A 25 -62.49 -3.20 1.82
N ARG A 26 -62.00 -3.90 2.85
CA ARG A 26 -61.31 -3.27 3.97
C ARG A 26 -60.16 -2.43 3.40
N ALA A 27 -60.26 -1.10 3.49
CA ALA A 27 -59.20 -0.22 3.04
C ALA A 27 -57.90 -0.62 3.74
N ALA A 28 -56.88 -0.97 2.95
CA ALA A 28 -55.58 -1.34 3.46
C ALA A 28 -55.01 -0.16 4.27
N HIS A 29 -54.70 -0.42 5.54
CA HIS A 29 -53.96 0.53 6.37
C HIS A 29 -52.53 0.60 5.82
N SER A 30 -52.29 1.58 4.96
CA SER A 30 -50.95 1.94 4.54
C SER A 30 -50.17 2.45 5.75
N THR A 31 -49.23 1.65 6.25
CA THR A 31 -48.23 2.16 7.19
C THR A 31 -47.37 3.15 6.42
N SER A 32 -47.56 4.45 6.67
CA SER A 32 -46.77 5.51 6.04
C SER A 32 -45.33 5.49 6.56
N GLY A 33 -44.51 4.60 6.01
CA GLY A 33 -43.07 4.53 6.24
C GLY A 33 -42.28 5.64 5.55
N GLY A 34 -42.80 6.87 5.50
CA GLY A 34 -42.25 7.98 4.71
C GLY A 34 -40.97 8.62 5.28
N GLY A 35 -40.51 8.20 6.46
CA GLY A 35 -39.29 8.70 7.09
C GLY A 35 -38.04 7.84 6.84
N LYS A 36 -38.20 6.51 6.75
CA LYS A 36 -37.07 5.56 6.79
C LYS A 36 -36.15 5.67 5.56
N ALA A 37 -36.70 5.91 4.38
CA ALA A 37 -35.92 6.11 3.16
C ALA A 37 -35.04 7.38 3.26
N LYS A 38 -35.58 8.46 3.83
CA LYS A 38 -34.85 9.73 4.02
C LYS A 38 -33.68 9.54 4.98
N PHE A 39 -33.91 8.84 6.09
CA PHE A 39 -32.85 8.48 7.04
C PHE A 39 -31.81 7.53 6.43
N ALA A 40 -32.22 6.62 5.53
CA ALA A 40 -31.30 5.75 4.80
C ALA A 40 -30.38 6.55 3.85
N TYR A 41 -30.90 7.53 3.12
CA TYR A 41 -30.08 8.41 2.28
C TYR A 41 -29.15 9.32 3.08
N VAL A 42 -29.62 9.85 4.22
CA VAL A 42 -28.77 10.63 5.14
C VAL A 42 -27.66 9.75 5.72
N GLY A 43 -27.97 8.51 6.12
CA GLY A 43 -27.00 7.53 6.59
C GLY A 43 -25.96 7.18 5.53
N LEU A 44 -26.40 6.92 4.29
CA LEU A 44 -25.51 6.65 3.17
C LEU A 44 -24.61 7.85 2.85
N GLY A 45 -25.17 9.07 2.83
CA GLY A 45 -24.42 10.30 2.63
C GLY A 45 -23.36 10.53 3.71
N ALA A 46 -23.71 10.28 4.98
CA ALA A 46 -22.76 10.38 6.09
C ALA A 46 -21.61 9.37 5.96
N ILE A 47 -21.89 8.13 5.53
CA ILE A 47 -20.87 7.11 5.28
C ILE A 47 -19.94 7.54 4.15
N VAL A 48 -20.47 8.05 3.04
CA VAL A 48 -19.65 8.52 1.91
C VAL A 48 -18.74 9.68 2.32
N VAL A 49 -19.26 10.65 3.08
CA VAL A 49 -18.45 11.77 3.60
C VAL A 49 -17.35 11.27 4.55
N LEU A 50 -17.68 10.36 5.46
CA LEU A 50 -16.71 9.79 6.39
C LEU A 50 -15.60 9.03 5.67
N LEU A 51 -15.96 8.20 4.69
CA LEU A 51 -14.99 7.47 3.86
C LEU A 51 -14.14 8.44 3.03
N GLY A 52 -14.76 9.46 2.43
CA GLY A 52 -14.03 10.50 1.71
C GLY A 52 -13.02 11.23 2.59
N PHE A 53 -13.41 11.57 3.82
CA PHE A 53 -12.52 12.18 4.80
C PHE A 53 -11.36 11.25 5.19
N LEU A 54 -11.64 9.96 5.42
CA LEU A 54 -10.61 8.99 5.80
C LEU A 54 -9.61 8.77 4.66
N VAL A 55 -10.09 8.63 3.42
CA VAL A 55 -9.25 8.50 2.23
C VAL A 55 -8.40 9.76 2.05
N ALA A 56 -8.98 10.95 2.10
CA ALA A 56 -8.25 12.21 1.96
C ALA A 56 -7.16 12.36 3.03
N ASN A 57 -7.49 12.13 4.29
CA ASN A 57 -6.54 12.20 5.41
C ASN A 57 -5.44 11.14 5.32
N THR A 58 -5.71 9.98 4.71
CA THR A 58 -4.71 8.93 4.52
C THR A 58 -3.76 9.25 3.37
N LEU A 59 -4.30 9.70 2.23
CA LEU A 59 -3.49 10.08 1.07
C LEU A 59 -2.55 11.25 1.39
N SER A 60 -3.02 12.25 2.15
CA SER A 60 -2.19 13.39 2.56
C SER A 60 -1.00 13.00 3.45
N LYS A 61 -1.01 11.83 4.10
CA LYS A 61 0.08 11.36 4.96
C LYS A 61 1.13 10.51 4.23
N ALA A 62 0.86 10.13 2.98
CA ALA A 62 1.66 9.13 2.25
C ALA A 62 2.74 9.74 1.35
N THR A 63 2.83 11.06 1.22
CA THR A 63 3.78 11.72 0.31
C THR A 63 4.99 12.25 1.07
N THR A 64 6.13 11.58 0.97
CA THR A 64 7.40 12.11 1.47
C THR A 64 7.96 13.11 0.46
N PHE A 65 8.04 14.39 0.84
CA PHE A 65 8.62 15.45 0.00
C PHE A 65 10.15 15.40 -0.02
N PHE A 66 10.73 15.89 -1.12
CA PHE A 66 12.17 16.06 -1.27
C PHE A 66 12.55 17.52 -1.01
N TYR A 67 13.61 17.71 -0.24
CA TYR A 67 14.22 19.02 0.01
C TYR A 67 15.74 18.93 -0.08
N ASN A 68 16.38 20.00 -0.53
CA ASN A 68 17.80 20.21 -0.29
C ASN A 68 18.04 20.71 1.15
N VAL A 69 19.29 20.66 1.63
CA VAL A 69 19.61 21.09 3.01
C VAL A 69 19.28 22.56 3.27
N ASP A 70 19.60 23.46 2.33
CA ASP A 70 19.26 24.89 2.40
C ASP A 70 17.75 25.11 2.51
N GLU A 71 16.97 24.54 1.58
CA GLU A 71 15.51 24.67 1.54
C GLU A 71 14.84 24.08 2.79
N ALA A 72 15.34 22.95 3.29
CA ALA A 72 14.78 22.28 4.46
C ALA A 72 15.03 23.08 5.75
N LEU A 73 16.14 23.81 5.84
CA LEU A 73 16.45 24.67 6.98
C LEU A 73 15.58 25.93 6.98
N GLU A 74 15.32 26.52 5.81
CA GLU A 74 14.40 27.65 5.66
C GLU A 74 12.95 27.25 5.99
N LYS A 75 12.50 26.09 5.49
CA LYS A 75 11.13 25.58 5.68
C LYS A 75 10.97 24.68 6.91
N LYS A 76 11.96 24.67 7.80
CA LYS A 76 11.98 23.76 8.94
C LYS A 76 10.74 23.86 9.83
N SER A 77 10.22 25.07 10.03
CA SER A 77 8.99 25.29 10.81
C SER A 77 7.74 24.74 10.12
N GLU A 78 7.72 24.68 8.80
CA GLU A 78 6.62 24.13 8.01
C GLU A 78 6.69 22.60 7.99
N ILE A 79 7.90 22.04 7.83
CA ILE A 79 8.16 20.60 7.85
C ILE A 79 7.83 20.01 9.23
N GLY A 80 8.24 20.66 10.31
CA GLY A 80 7.98 20.21 11.68
C GLY A 80 8.49 18.78 11.93
N GLU A 81 7.56 17.88 12.27
CA GLU A 81 7.85 16.46 12.53
C GLU A 81 7.55 15.54 11.33
N GLU A 82 7.25 16.12 10.17
CA GLU A 82 6.98 15.36 8.96
C GLU A 82 8.22 14.60 8.50
N ARG A 83 7.95 13.43 7.93
CA ARG A 83 8.99 12.62 7.30
C ARG A 83 9.30 13.18 5.92
N VAL A 84 10.57 13.52 5.69
CA VAL A 84 11.04 14.12 4.43
C VAL A 84 12.28 13.39 3.90
N ARG A 85 12.57 13.58 2.62
CA ARG A 85 13.81 13.15 1.96
C ARG A 85 14.69 14.36 1.83
N LEU A 86 15.86 14.30 2.46
CA LEU A 86 16.82 15.39 2.49
C LEU A 86 18.01 15.05 1.61
N GLN A 87 18.31 15.90 0.63
CA GLN A 87 19.42 15.75 -0.29
C GLN A 87 20.57 16.68 0.10
N GLY A 88 21.80 16.18 0.04
CA GLY A 88 23.01 17.00 0.09
C GLY A 88 24.27 16.18 -0.13
N ASN A 89 25.41 16.78 0.23
CA ASN A 89 26.72 16.17 0.12
C ASN A 89 27.27 15.90 1.52
N VAL A 90 27.89 14.74 1.72
CA VAL A 90 28.53 14.41 2.99
C VAL A 90 29.84 15.18 3.11
N LEU A 91 30.00 15.96 4.18
CA LEU A 91 31.26 16.69 4.40
C LEU A 91 32.41 15.72 4.75
N GLU A 92 33.56 15.97 4.13
CA GLU A 92 34.83 15.35 4.51
C GLU A 92 35.09 15.60 6.01
N ASP A 93 35.55 14.56 6.72
CA ASP A 93 35.81 14.57 8.16
C ASP A 93 34.61 14.76 9.10
N SER A 94 33.37 14.65 8.60
CA SER A 94 32.18 14.75 9.45
C SER A 94 31.62 13.42 9.95
N ILE A 95 32.14 12.30 9.44
CA ILE A 95 31.57 10.96 9.64
C ILE A 95 32.05 10.34 10.96
N ASP A 96 31.13 10.21 11.91
CA ASP A 96 31.32 9.54 13.20
C ASP A 96 30.54 8.23 13.26
N GLN A 97 31.26 7.11 13.31
CA GLN A 97 30.68 5.77 13.48
C GLN A 97 30.02 5.64 14.88
N LYS A 98 28.81 5.07 14.94
CA LYS A 98 28.08 4.78 16.18
C LYS A 98 27.78 3.28 16.28
N ALA A 99 27.44 2.81 17.48
CA ALA A 99 27.15 1.39 17.72
C ALA A 99 26.06 0.81 16.78
N ASN A 100 25.05 1.60 16.41
CA ASN A 100 23.91 1.18 15.58
C ASN A 100 23.66 2.14 14.38
N GLY A 101 24.71 2.77 13.85
CA GLY A 101 24.56 3.71 12.71
C GLY A 101 25.73 4.68 12.57
N VAL A 102 25.44 5.88 12.08
CA VAL A 102 26.47 6.88 11.76
C VAL A 102 25.93 8.29 12.00
N SER A 103 26.77 9.20 12.50
CA SER A 103 26.49 10.63 12.52
C SER A 103 27.36 11.33 11.49
N PHE A 104 26.81 12.27 10.74
CA PHE A 104 27.59 13.03 9.76
C PHE A 104 26.95 14.39 9.48
N ARG A 105 27.69 15.27 8.82
CA ARG A 105 27.16 16.56 8.38
C ARG A 105 26.81 16.48 6.90
N LEU A 106 25.54 16.78 6.61
CA LEU A 106 25.03 16.89 5.24
C LEU A 106 24.96 18.37 4.88
N ALA A 107 25.53 18.75 3.74
CA ALA A 107 25.63 20.13 3.30
C ALA A 107 25.10 20.34 1.88
N PHE A 108 24.53 21.51 1.62
CA PHE A 108 24.11 21.93 0.28
C PHE A 108 24.16 23.46 0.20
N HIS A 109 24.73 24.02 -0.87
CA HIS A 109 24.86 25.47 -1.09
C HIS A 109 25.40 26.31 0.09
N GLY A 110 26.30 25.73 0.90
CA GLY A 110 26.93 26.42 2.04
C GLY A 110 26.14 26.30 3.36
N GLU A 111 24.90 25.80 3.30
CA GLU A 111 24.13 25.41 4.47
C GLU A 111 24.43 23.96 4.86
N SER A 112 24.31 23.65 6.15
CA SER A 112 24.61 22.30 6.64
C SER A 112 23.79 21.89 7.86
N VAL A 113 23.52 20.59 7.96
CA VAL A 113 22.77 20.01 9.07
C VAL A 113 23.45 18.75 9.60
N GLN A 114 23.41 18.57 10.91
CA GLN A 114 23.86 17.33 11.54
C GLN A 114 22.81 16.24 11.33
N VAL A 115 23.21 15.14 10.69
CA VAL A 115 22.39 13.96 10.47
C VAL A 115 22.81 12.88 11.47
N ASP A 116 21.84 12.35 12.21
CA ASP A 116 22.00 11.18 13.05
C ASP A 116 21.24 10.02 12.40
N HIS A 117 21.97 9.11 11.75
CA HIS A 117 21.40 7.94 11.11
C HIS A 117 21.46 6.72 12.03
N SER A 118 20.34 5.99 12.12
CA SER A 118 20.26 4.70 12.81
C SER A 118 19.83 3.61 11.82
N GLY A 119 20.54 2.48 11.83
CA GLY A 119 20.27 1.35 10.96
C GLY A 119 21.44 0.99 10.06
N GLN A 120 21.12 0.32 8.95
CA GLN A 120 22.12 -0.18 8.02
C GLN A 120 22.61 0.95 7.11
N VAL A 121 23.91 1.23 7.19
CA VAL A 121 24.60 2.17 6.30
C VAL A 121 25.02 1.41 5.04
N PRO A 122 24.70 1.90 3.83
CA PRO A 122 25.16 1.30 2.59
C PRO A 122 26.69 1.28 2.51
N ASP A 123 27.27 0.19 1.98
CA ASP A 123 28.74 0.04 1.85
C ASP A 123 29.38 1.16 1.00
N LEU A 124 28.61 1.75 0.08
CA LEU A 124 29.04 2.83 -0.78
C LEU A 124 28.97 4.22 -0.11
N PHE A 125 28.56 4.30 1.16
CA PHE A 125 28.56 5.58 1.89
C PHE A 125 29.99 6.06 2.15
N GLN A 126 30.38 7.14 1.50
CA GLN A 126 31.69 7.76 1.57
C GLN A 126 31.57 9.29 1.72
N PRO A 127 32.60 9.99 2.21
CA PRO A 127 32.63 11.44 2.19
C PRO A 127 32.63 12.00 0.76
N ALA A 128 32.25 13.26 0.60
CA ALA A 128 32.26 14.01 -0.66
C ALA A 128 31.32 13.51 -1.78
N ILE A 129 30.44 12.53 -1.53
CA ILE A 129 29.44 12.07 -2.50
C ILE A 129 28.05 12.65 -2.22
N PRO A 130 27.19 12.79 -3.26
CA PRO A 130 25.80 13.17 -3.07
C PRO A 130 24.98 12.02 -2.48
N VAL A 131 24.23 12.33 -1.42
CA VAL A 131 23.43 11.36 -0.67
C VAL A 131 22.04 11.94 -0.42
N VAL A 132 21.04 11.06 -0.44
CA VAL A 132 19.69 11.36 0.03
C VAL A 132 19.44 10.58 1.32
N VAL A 133 18.98 11.26 2.35
CA VAL A 133 18.60 10.64 3.62
C VAL A 133 17.10 10.80 3.85
N VAL A 134 16.45 9.78 4.42
CA VAL A 134 15.02 9.82 4.75
C VAL A 134 14.84 9.81 6.25
N GLY A 135 14.09 10.77 6.76
CA GLY A 135 14.00 10.99 8.19
C GLY A 135 13.12 12.17 8.55
N LYS A 136 13.35 12.73 9.73
CA LYS A 136 12.63 13.91 10.25
C LYS A 136 13.55 14.79 11.08
N PHE A 137 13.18 16.06 11.23
CA PHE A 137 13.89 16.95 12.15
C PHE A 137 13.60 16.59 13.61
N ASN A 138 14.65 16.66 14.44
CA ASN A 138 14.58 16.59 15.90
C ASN A 138 15.40 17.75 16.47
N GLY A 139 14.73 18.85 16.79
CA GLY A 139 15.41 20.09 17.14
C GLY A 139 16.34 20.54 16.00
N GLN A 140 17.63 20.73 16.27
CA GLN A 140 18.63 21.16 15.28
C GLN A 140 19.23 20.03 14.44
N ARG A 141 18.88 18.77 14.70
CA ARG A 141 19.42 17.61 13.99
C ARG A 141 18.38 16.98 13.09
N PHE A 142 18.84 16.24 12.10
CA PHE A 142 18.01 15.42 11.25
C PHE A 142 18.21 13.95 11.63
N VAL A 143 17.16 13.29 12.10
CA VAL A 143 17.22 11.87 12.47
C VAL A 143 16.76 11.05 11.28
N SER A 144 17.65 10.20 10.78
CA SER A 144 17.45 9.37 9.58
C SER A 144 17.41 7.89 9.93
N ASP A 145 16.62 7.13 9.18
CA ASP A 145 16.63 5.66 9.22
C ASP A 145 16.87 5.02 7.86
N GLN A 146 16.97 5.81 6.78
CA GLN A 146 17.34 5.32 5.45
C GLN A 146 18.33 6.27 4.78
N ILE A 147 19.35 5.68 4.16
CA ILE A 147 20.35 6.39 3.35
C ILE A 147 20.30 5.80 1.95
N TRP A 148 20.18 6.67 0.95
CA TRP A 148 20.33 6.34 -0.46
C TRP A 148 21.54 7.08 -1.00
N VAL A 149 22.57 6.32 -1.35
CA VAL A 149 23.75 6.83 -2.04
C VAL A 149 23.52 6.66 -3.54
N LYS A 150 23.72 7.71 -4.33
CA LYS A 150 23.75 7.54 -5.77
C LYS A 150 25.09 6.92 -6.17
N HIS A 151 25.04 5.80 -6.89
CA HIS A 151 26.11 5.37 -7.76
C HIS A 151 25.55 4.75 -9.04
N ASP A 152 26.05 5.28 -10.15
CA ASP A 152 26.11 4.75 -11.50
C ASP A 152 27.08 3.56 -11.54
N GLU A 153 26.70 2.53 -12.29
CA GLU A 153 27.34 1.21 -12.44
C GLU A 153 28.76 1.27 -13.06
N LYS A 154 29.72 1.99 -12.48
CA LYS A 154 31.13 1.96 -12.93
C LYS A 154 31.85 0.66 -12.51
N TYR A 155 31.15 -0.46 -12.47
CA TYR A 155 31.74 -1.78 -12.31
C TYR A 155 32.23 -2.33 -13.67
N GLU A 156 31.60 -1.94 -14.78
CA GLU A 156 31.98 -2.45 -16.11
C GLU A 156 33.27 -1.82 -16.69
N GLU A 157 33.60 -0.58 -16.30
CA GLU A 157 34.75 0.12 -16.90
C GLU A 157 36.11 -0.37 -16.39
N ASP A 158 36.23 -0.73 -15.10
CA ASP A 158 37.51 -1.04 -14.46
C ASP A 158 37.86 -2.54 -14.48
N ASN A 159 36.95 -3.42 -14.91
CA ASN A 159 37.12 -4.88 -14.86
C ASN A 159 36.91 -5.61 -16.21
N LYS A 160 37.07 -4.91 -17.34
CA LYS A 160 36.90 -5.48 -18.70
C LYS A 160 37.63 -6.80 -18.91
N ASP A 161 38.86 -6.92 -18.39
CA ASP A 161 39.67 -8.13 -18.55
C ASP A 161 39.02 -9.37 -17.90
N ARG A 162 38.42 -9.21 -16.71
CA ARG A 162 37.75 -10.31 -16.00
C ARG A 162 36.46 -10.76 -16.67
N ILE A 163 35.74 -9.85 -17.32
CA ILE A 163 34.52 -10.17 -18.06
C ILE A 163 34.87 -10.91 -19.35
N ASN A 164 35.92 -10.49 -20.05
CA ASN A 164 36.41 -11.18 -21.24
C ASN A 164 36.92 -12.60 -20.90
N ASP A 165 37.65 -12.76 -19.79
CA ASP A 165 38.13 -14.06 -19.33
C ASP A 165 36.95 -14.97 -18.93
N ALA A 166 35.95 -14.43 -18.23
CA ALA A 166 34.74 -15.19 -17.87
C ALA A 166 33.87 -15.56 -19.08
N GLU A 167 33.79 -14.70 -20.10
CA GLU A 167 33.08 -15.00 -21.34
C GLU A 167 33.80 -16.08 -22.15
N THR A 168 35.14 -16.09 -22.11
CA THR A 168 35.96 -17.13 -22.74
C THR A 168 35.79 -18.47 -22.01
N ASP A 169 35.90 -18.49 -20.69
CA ASP A 169 35.69 -19.69 -19.86
C ASP A 169 34.26 -20.27 -20.02
N ALA A 170 33.24 -19.40 -20.09
CA ALA A 170 31.86 -19.83 -20.35
C ALA A 170 31.70 -20.53 -21.71
N LYS A 171 32.36 -20.02 -22.77
CA LYS A 171 32.33 -20.64 -24.11
C LYS A 171 33.05 -21.98 -24.13
N ASP A 172 34.18 -22.09 -23.44
CA ASP A 172 34.96 -23.33 -23.36
C ASP A 172 34.20 -24.41 -22.59
N ASN A 173 33.54 -24.04 -21.49
CA ASN A 173 32.68 -24.94 -20.72
C ASN A 173 31.45 -25.39 -21.52
N GLU A 174 30.85 -24.51 -22.33
CA GLU A 174 29.73 -24.85 -23.20
C GLU A 174 30.14 -25.83 -24.32
N GLN A 175 31.33 -25.66 -24.89
CA GLN A 175 31.89 -26.58 -25.88
C GLN A 175 32.26 -27.94 -25.27
N ALA A 176 32.84 -27.95 -24.07
CA ALA A 176 33.13 -29.18 -23.33
C ALA A 176 31.84 -29.95 -22.99
N ALA A 177 30.78 -29.25 -22.57
CA ALA A 177 29.48 -29.84 -22.30
C ALA A 177 28.81 -30.41 -23.57
N ARG A 178 28.94 -29.73 -24.71
CA ARG A 178 28.42 -30.19 -26.01
C ARG A 178 29.22 -31.37 -26.58
N GLY A 179 30.54 -31.42 -26.38
CA GLY A 179 31.41 -32.50 -26.83
C GLY A 179 31.26 -33.81 -26.04
N ALA A 180 30.79 -33.75 -24.79
CA ALA A 180 30.61 -34.94 -23.95
C ALA A 180 29.39 -35.81 -24.32
N THR A 181 28.53 -35.39 -25.25
CA THR A 181 27.25 -36.09 -25.53
C THR A 181 27.28 -37.01 -26.78
N THR A 182 28.42 -37.16 -27.46
CA THR A 182 28.52 -37.97 -28.69
C THR A 182 29.69 -38.95 -28.72
N THR A 183 29.90 -39.77 -27.69
CA THR A 183 30.70 -41.01 -27.81
C THR A 183 30.17 -42.09 -26.85
N THR A 184 29.01 -42.65 -27.16
CA THR A 184 28.58 -43.97 -26.66
C THR A 184 28.06 -44.74 -27.86
N THR A 185 28.90 -45.61 -28.46
CA THR A 185 28.55 -46.87 -29.14
C THR A 185 29.86 -47.60 -29.53
N GLU A 186 30.08 -48.76 -28.90
CA GLU A 186 31.01 -49.89 -29.20
C GLU A 186 31.07 -50.30 -30.70
N PRO A 187 31.98 -51.19 -31.22
CA PRO A 187 32.56 -52.39 -30.57
C PRO A 187 34.02 -52.81 -30.95
N SER A 188 34.53 -53.87 -30.28
CA SER A 188 35.58 -54.86 -30.72
C SER A 188 37.01 -54.32 -31.00
N GLU A 189 38.13 -54.88 -30.54
CA GLU A 189 38.62 -56.26 -30.57
C GLU A 189 39.99 -56.23 -29.83
N GLU A 190 40.27 -57.09 -28.83
CA GLU A 190 41.62 -57.26 -28.24
C GLU A 190 41.99 -58.75 -28.29
N SER A 191 43.17 -58.99 -28.82
CA SER A 191 43.68 -60.25 -29.36
C SER A 191 44.60 -60.98 -28.38
N ALA A 192 44.53 -62.32 -28.47
CA ALA A 192 45.59 -63.31 -28.21
C ALA A 192 45.91 -63.72 -26.76
N PRO A 193 46.57 -64.89 -26.56
CA PRO A 193 46.96 -65.94 -27.52
C PRO A 193 46.18 -67.27 -27.40
#